data_AF-A0A6N7ISB5-F1
#
_entry.id   AF-A0A6N7ISB5-F1
#
_cell.length_a   1.000
_cell.length_b   1.000
_cell.length_c   1.000
_cell.angle_alpha   90.00
_cell.angle_beta   90.00
_cell.angle_gamma   90.00
#
_symmetry.space_group_name_H-M   'P 1'
#
loop_
_entity.id
_entity.type
_entity.pdbx_description
1 polymer ?
#
loop_
_entity_poly.entity_id
_entity_poly.type
_entity_poly.pdbx_seq_one_letter_code
_entity_poly.pdbx_strand_id
1 'polypeptide(L)' 'MRVELDKLLQPHLKRYLGEWLLFEVIETDRNGWPKKVHFVAHHPDREKLTDIALEKNIQHTLVRFAGEVIPEGMEAIL' A
#
# COMPACT_ATOMS: atom_id res chain seq x y z
N MET A 1 2.49 14.19 -8.11
CA MET A 1 1.40 13.37 -7.56
C MET A 1 1.84 11.95 -7.20
N ARG A 2 2.58 11.20 -8.04
CA ARG A 2 3.15 9.88 -7.64
C ARG A 2 4.30 9.98 -6.61
N VAL A 3 5.17 10.98 -6.77
CA VAL A 3 6.33 11.25 -5.89
C VAL A 3 5.95 11.49 -4.42
N GLU A 4 4.78 12.06 -4.15
CA GLU A 4 4.34 12.32 -2.77
C GLU A 4 3.79 11.07 -2.09
N LEU A 5 3.06 10.23 -2.83
CA LEU A 5 2.60 8.95 -2.31
C LEU A 5 3.77 8.06 -1.94
N ASP A 6 4.79 7.96 -2.80
CA ASP A 6 5.96 7.15 -2.48
C ASP A 6 6.62 7.62 -1.19
N LYS A 7 6.79 8.94 -0.97
CA LYS A 7 7.33 9.47 0.29
C LYS A 7 6.51 9.08 1.52
N LEU A 8 5.18 9.02 1.42
CA LEU A 8 4.30 8.58 2.51
C LEU A 8 4.53 7.10 2.87
N LEU A 9 4.82 6.26 1.88
CA LEU A 9 4.92 4.81 2.08
C LEU A 9 6.36 4.32 2.33
N GLN A 10 7.36 5.07 1.86
CA GLN A 10 8.79 4.69 1.91
C GLN A 10 9.29 4.19 3.27
N PRO A 11 8.93 4.81 4.43
CA PRO A 11 9.35 4.30 5.73
C PRO A 11 8.85 2.88 6.02
N HIS A 12 7.65 2.53 5.55
CA HIS A 12 7.04 1.22 5.73
C HIS A 12 7.55 0.21 4.69
N LEU A 13 7.70 0.63 3.44
CA LEU A 13 8.23 -0.20 2.36
C LEU A 13 9.64 -0.69 2.67
N LYS A 14 10.49 0.15 3.27
CA LYS A 14 11.84 -0.23 3.70
C LYS A 14 11.84 -1.16 4.92
N ARG A 15 10.83 -1.06 5.78
CA ARG A 15 10.76 -1.82 7.04
C ARG A 15 10.26 -3.25 6.84
N TYR A 16 9.35 -3.46 5.89
CA TYR A 16 8.62 -4.71 5.71
C TYR A 16 8.87 -5.31 4.32
N LEU A 17 10.15 -5.38 3.92
CA LEU A 17 10.54 -5.81 2.58
C LEU A 17 9.98 -7.20 2.25
N GLY A 18 9.38 -7.36 1.08
CA GLY A 18 8.79 -8.60 0.60
C GLY A 18 7.38 -8.90 1.12
N GLU A 19 6.77 -7.99 1.86
CA GLU A 19 5.41 -8.15 2.39
C GLU A 19 4.40 -7.22 1.74
N TRP A 20 3.11 -7.56 1.86
CA TRP A 20 2.03 -6.64 1.53
C TRP A 20 1.76 -5.70 2.70
N LEU A 21 1.44 -4.45 2.39
CA LEU A 21 1.13 -3.40 3.35
C LEU A 21 -0.30 -2.90 3.13
N LEU A 22 -1.05 -2.76 4.23
CA LEU A 22 -2.36 -2.15 4.26
C LEU A 22 -2.28 -0.77 4.89
N PHE A 23 -2.79 0.22 4.16
CA PHE A 23 -2.98 1.57 4.65
C PHE A 23 -4.46 1.96 4.56
N GLU A 24 -4.93 2.67 5.57
CA GLU A 24 -6.19 3.40 5.52
C GLU A 24 -5.95 4.79 4.93
N VAL A 25 -6.73 5.18 3.93
CA VAL A 25 -6.65 6.49 3.30
C VAL A 25 -7.52 7.47 4.09
N ILE A 26 -6.87 8.40 4.78
CA ILE A 26 -7.52 9.38 5.67
C ILE A 26 -7.94 10.64 4.91
N GLU A 27 -7.13 11.07 3.94
CA GLU A 27 -7.40 12.26 3.13
C GLU A 27 -6.91 12.03 1.70
N THR A 28 -7.71 12.47 0.72
CA THR A 28 -7.33 12.54 -0.69
C THR A 28 -7.23 13.98 -1.16
N ASP A 29 -6.37 14.23 -2.15
CA ASP A 29 -6.32 15.51 -2.86
C ASP A 29 -7.53 15.69 -3.79
N ARG A 30 -7.57 16.82 -4.51
CA ARG A 30 -8.66 17.17 -5.44
C ARG A 30 -8.81 16.19 -6.61
N ASN A 31 -7.79 15.40 -6.88
CA ASN A 31 -7.75 14.40 -7.95
C ASN A 31 -7.99 12.98 -7.41
N GLY A 32 -8.35 12.84 -6.12
CA GLY A 32 -8.60 11.56 -5.47
C GLY A 32 -7.33 10.81 -5.03
N TRP A 33 -6.14 11.42 -5.12
CA TRP A 33 -4.91 10.76 -4.71
C TRP A 33 -4.69 10.82 -3.20
N PRO A 34 -4.22 9.73 -2.55
CA PRO A 34 -3.96 9.76 -1.12
C PRO A 34 -2.93 10.83 -0.76
N LYS A 35 -3.33 11.74 0.12
CA LYS A 35 -2.49 12.81 0.69
C LYS A 35 -2.12 12.52 2.14
N LYS A 36 -2.96 11.75 2.84
CA LYS A 36 -2.72 11.26 4.20
C LYS A 36 -3.17 9.82 4.32
N VAL A 37 -2.31 8.99 4.88
CA VAL A 37 -2.57 7.57 5.13
C VAL A 37 -2.22 7.19 6.56
N HIS A 38 -2.89 6.17 7.08
CA HIS A 38 -2.55 5.50 8.34
C HIS A 38 -2.11 4.07 8.03
N PHE A 39 -0.94 3.66 8.51
CA PHE A 39 -0.48 2.28 8.37
C PHE A 39 -1.26 1.37 9.33
N VAL A 40 -1.88 0.32 8.80
CA VAL A 40 -2.78 -0.55 9.56
C VAL A 40 -2.13 -1.89 9.86
N ALA A 41 -1.61 -2.56 8.83
CA ALA A 41 -1.07 -3.91 8.94
C ALA A 41 -0.08 -4.22 7.81
N HIS A 42 0.73 -5.24 8.03
CA HIS A 42 1.54 -5.88 7.00
C HIS A 42 1.40 -7.40 7.10
N HIS A 43 1.52 -8.11 5.98
CA HIS A 43 1.53 -9.56 5.95
C HIS A 43 2.12 -10.09 4.62
N PRO A 44 2.85 -11.22 4.60
CA PRO A 44 3.37 -11.81 3.36
C PRO A 44 2.26 -12.33 2.42
N ASP A 45 1.14 -12.75 2.98
CA ASP A 45 -0.07 -13.12 2.24
C ASP A 45 -1.04 -11.92 2.18
N ARG A 46 -1.41 -11.52 0.96
CA ARG A 46 -2.30 -10.40 0.67
C ARG A 46 -3.71 -10.63 1.19
N GLU A 47 -4.21 -11.86 1.20
CA GLU A 47 -5.59 -12.16 1.61
C GLU A 47 -5.83 -11.79 3.07
N LYS A 48 -4.81 -11.96 3.93
CA LYS A 48 -4.86 -11.51 5.33
C LYS A 48 -5.09 -10.02 5.49
N LEU A 49 -4.64 -9.20 4.55
CA LEU A 49 -4.92 -7.76 4.60
C LEU A 49 -6.38 -7.46 4.28
N THR A 50 -7.01 -8.24 3.41
CA THR A 50 -8.44 -8.13 3.10
C THR A 50 -9.27 -8.49 4.33
N ASP A 51 -8.94 -9.59 5.01
CA ASP A 51 -9.60 -9.99 6.27
C ASP A 51 -9.51 -8.86 7.31
N ILE A 52 -8.31 -8.30 7.53
CA ILE A 52 -8.08 -7.20 8.46
C ILE A 52 -8.88 -5.95 8.08
N ALA A 53 -8.96 -5.61 6.79
CA ALA A 53 -9.71 -4.45 6.32
C ALA A 53 -11.22 -4.62 6.57
N LEU A 54 -11.76 -5.82 6.36
CA LEU A 54 -13.16 -6.16 6.64
C LEU A 54 -13.46 -6.14 8.14
N GLU A 55 -12.62 -6.78 8.96
CA GLU A 55 -12.76 -6.81 10.41
C GLU A 55 -12.74 -5.41 11.04
N LYS A 56 -11.90 -4.52 10.50
CA LYS A 56 -11.79 -3.12 10.96
C LYS A 56 -12.78 -2.18 10.27
N ASN A 57 -13.61 -2.67 9.35
CA ASN A 57 -14.56 -1.89 8.55
C ASN A 57 -13.91 -0.68 7.84
N ILE A 58 -12.71 -0.87 7.29
CA ILE A 58 -11.96 0.18 6.59
C ILE A 58 -12.51 0.32 5.18
N GLN A 59 -13.11 1.47 4.89
CA GLN A 59 -13.77 1.69 3.60
C GLN A 59 -12.82 2.13 2.49
N HIS A 60 -11.75 2.85 2.83
CA HIS A 60 -10.83 3.42 1.85
C HIS A 60 -9.42 2.90 2.08
N THR A 61 -9.08 1.85 1.35
CA THR A 61 -7.82 1.13 1.52
C THR A 61 -6.83 1.46 0.42
N LEU A 62 -5.55 1.53 0.77
CA LEU A 62 -4.42 1.49 -0.14
C LEU A 62 -3.57 0.26 0.19
N VAL A 63 -3.40 -0.63 -0.77
CA VAL A 63 -2.57 -1.83 -0.64
C VAL A 63 -1.34 -1.72 -1.53
N ARG A 64 -0.15 -1.99 -0.95
CA ARG A 64 1.12 -1.96 -1.67
C ARG A 64 2.02 -3.11 -1.27
N PHE A 65 2.65 -3.73 -2.26
CA PHE A 65 3.71 -4.71 -2.03
C PHE A 65 5.04 -3.98 -1.78
N ALA A 66 5.73 -4.35 -0.70
CA ALA A 66 7.02 -3.81 -0.30
C ALA A 66 8.18 -4.60 -0.90
N GLY A 67 8.08 -4.99 -2.16
CA GLY A 67 9.14 -5.68 -2.87
C GLY A 67 9.31 -5.13 -4.27
N GLU A 68 10.21 -5.75 -5.04
CA GLU A 68 10.34 -5.45 -6.45
C GLU A 68 9.03 -5.83 -7.16
N VAL A 69 8.37 -4.84 -7.76
CA VAL A 69 7.08 -5.02 -8.43
C VAL A 69 7.25 -5.82 -9.73
N ILE A 70 8.44 -5.73 -10.34
CA ILE A 70 8.84 -6.46 -11.53
C ILE A 70 10.30 -6.87 -11.34
N PRO A 71 10.65 -8.16 -11.33
CA PRO A 71 12.03 -8.61 -11.27
C PRO A 71 12.85 -8.02 -12.43
N GLU A 72 14.13 -7.76 -12.21
CA GLU A 72 15.03 -7.27 -13.26
C GLU A 72 14.99 -8.20 -14.48
N GLY A 73 14.72 -7.64 -15.66
CA GLY A 73 14.61 -8.40 -16.92
C GLY A 73 13.21 -8.90 -17.26
N MET A 74 12.18 -8.60 -16.46
CA MET A 74 10.78 -8.86 -16.81
C MET A 74 10.05 -7.56 -17.22
N GLU A 75 9.04 -7.70 -18.09
CA GLU A 75 8.10 -6.63 -18.42
C GLU A 75 6.68 -7.05 -18.00
N ALA A 76 5.96 -6.14 -17.37
CA ALA A 76 4.53 -6.29 -17.14
C ALA A 76 3.78 -5.82 -18.40
N ILE A 77 3.03 -6.72 -19.03
CA ILE A 77 2.14 -6.37 -20.15
C ILE A 77 0.72 -6.18 -19.57
N LEU A 78 0.11 -5.03 -19.81
CA LEU A 78 -1.24 -4.65 -19.38
C LEU A 78 -2.23 -4.75 -20.54
#